data_AF-T1ANB4-F1
#
_entry.id   AF-T1ANB4-F1
#
_cell.length_a   1.000
_cell.length_b   1.000
_cell.length_c   1.000
_cell.angle_alpha   90.00
_cell.angle_beta   90.00
_cell.angle_gamma   90.00
#
_symmetry.space_group_name_H-M   'P 1'
#
loop_
_entity.id
_entity.type
_entity.pdbx_description
1 polymer ?
#
loop_
_entity_poly.entity_id
_entity_poly.type
_entity_poly.pdbx_seq_one_letter_code
_entity_poly.pdbx_strand_id
1 'polypeptide(L)'
;MAHAKYRATVPVDLTDRTWPDRRLTHAPRWCSVDLRDGNQALIDPMDPQRKAALFDQLVAMGFKEIEVGFPSASQPDYDFVRYLID
;
A
#
# COMPACT_ATOMS: atom_id res chain seq x y z
N MET A 1 30.70 -10.83 12.81
CA MET A 1 29.74 -9.78 12.37
C MET A 1 29.33 -8.93 13.56
N ALA A 2 28.82 -7.72 13.34
CA ALA A 2 28.47 -6.78 14.42
C ALA A 2 27.09 -7.07 15.04
N HIS A 3 26.86 -8.30 15.53
CA HIS A 3 25.59 -8.72 16.12
C HIS A 3 25.15 -7.86 17.30
N ALA A 4 26.10 -7.28 18.06
CA ALA A 4 25.82 -6.37 19.17
C ALA A 4 25.07 -5.09 18.79
N LYS A 5 25.02 -4.72 17.49
CA LYS A 5 24.22 -3.57 17.00
C LYS A 5 22.71 -3.86 16.97
N TYR A 6 22.32 -5.13 17.04
CA TYR A 6 20.94 -5.57 16.91
C TYR A 6 20.48 -6.22 18.21
N ARG A 7 19.28 -5.89 18.65
CA ARG A 7 18.65 -6.50 19.83
C ARG A 7 17.60 -7.49 19.35
N ALA A 8 17.39 -8.55 20.13
CA ALA A 8 16.29 -9.47 19.90
C ALA A 8 14.96 -8.71 20.01
N THR A 9 13.98 -9.10 19.19
CA THR A 9 12.61 -8.60 19.30
C THR A 9 12.00 -9.05 20.63
N VAL A 10 11.23 -8.16 21.27
CA VAL A 10 10.50 -8.50 22.48
C VAL A 10 9.25 -9.30 22.09
N PRO A 11 9.05 -10.52 22.63
CA PRO A 11 7.85 -11.30 22.32
C PRO A 11 6.58 -10.57 22.79
N VAL A 12 5.53 -10.63 21.97
CA VAL A 12 4.20 -10.20 22.39
C VAL A 12 3.55 -11.35 23.16
N ASP A 13 3.18 -11.10 24.41
CA ASP A 13 2.45 -12.06 25.22
C ASP A 13 0.95 -11.97 24.94
N LEU A 14 0.45 -12.97 24.21
CA LEU A 14 -0.97 -13.14 23.88
C LEU A 14 -1.28 -14.62 24.06
N THR A 15 -1.47 -15.01 25.33
CA THR A 15 -1.60 -16.41 25.77
C THR A 15 -2.86 -17.07 25.24
N ASP A 16 -3.92 -16.30 24.99
CA ASP A 16 -5.24 -16.74 24.53
C ASP A 16 -5.45 -16.49 23.02
N ARG A 17 -4.36 -16.35 22.25
CA ARG A 17 -4.43 -16.14 20.80
C ARG A 17 -5.24 -17.25 20.12
N THR A 18 -6.17 -16.86 19.26
CA THR A 18 -7.04 -17.83 18.54
C THR A 18 -6.72 -17.96 17.06
N TRP A 19 -5.81 -17.13 16.52
CA TRP A 19 -5.44 -17.18 15.10
C TRP A 19 -4.80 -18.50 14.65
N PRO A 20 -4.07 -19.28 15.48
CA PRO A 20 -3.53 -20.58 15.05
C PRO A 20 -4.61 -21.61 14.70
N ASP A 21 -5.79 -21.53 15.33
CA ASP A 21 -6.90 -22.47 15.14
C ASP A 21 -7.91 -22.02 14.07
N ARG A 22 -7.74 -20.81 13.52
CA ARG A 22 -8.66 -20.24 12.53
C ARG A 22 -8.14 -20.43 11.12
N ARG A 23 -9.05 -20.76 10.20
CA ARG A 23 -8.79 -20.77 8.76
C ARG A 23 -9.46 -19.56 8.11
N LEU A 24 -8.78 -18.95 7.14
CA LEU A 24 -9.40 -17.92 6.30
C LEU A 24 -10.48 -18.56 5.44
N THR A 25 -11.71 -18.06 5.54
CA THR A 25 -12.88 -18.58 4.82
C THR A 25 -13.47 -17.58 3.82
N HIS A 26 -13.02 -16.34 3.86
CA HIS A 26 -13.49 -15.24 3.02
C HIS A 26 -12.31 -14.32 2.69
N ALA A 27 -12.38 -13.62 1.57
CA ALA A 27 -11.41 -12.60 1.23
C ALA A 27 -11.51 -11.42 2.21
N PRO A 28 -10.38 -10.80 2.62
CA PRO A 28 -10.43 -9.55 3.37
C PRO A 28 -10.86 -8.41 2.45
N ARG A 29 -11.08 -7.25 3.04
CA ARG A 29 -11.12 -6.00 2.27
C ARG A 29 -9.70 -5.65 1.84
N TRP A 30 -9.53 -5.39 0.56
CA TRP A 30 -8.24 -5.05 -0.02
C TRP A 30 -8.15 -3.54 -0.25
N CYS A 31 -7.04 -2.96 0.20
CA CYS A 31 -6.61 -1.61 -0.14
C CYS A 31 -5.28 -1.70 -0.87
N SER A 32 -5.24 -1.24 -2.12
CA SER A 32 -4.00 -1.14 -2.89
C SER A 32 -3.34 0.21 -2.61
N VAL A 33 -2.03 0.20 -2.37
CA VAL A 33 -1.23 1.40 -2.05
C VAL A 33 -0.17 1.70 -3.12
N ASP A 34 -0.28 1.03 -4.26
CA ASP A 34 0.74 1.01 -5.30
C ASP A 34 0.99 2.41 -5.91
N LEU A 35 -0.05 3.24 -6.03
CA LEU A 35 0.04 4.59 -6.62
C LEU A 35 0.71 5.62 -5.68
N ARG A 36 0.83 5.33 -4.38
CA ARG A 36 1.50 6.21 -3.40
C ARG A 36 2.72 5.55 -2.79
N ASP A 37 2.51 4.55 -1.93
CA ASP A 37 3.59 3.88 -1.20
C ASP A 37 4.52 3.11 -2.16
N GLY A 38 3.93 2.40 -3.12
CA GLY A 38 4.68 1.73 -4.19
C GLY A 38 5.46 2.73 -5.05
N ASN A 39 4.79 3.80 -5.49
CA ASN A 39 5.40 4.85 -6.30
C ASN A 39 6.58 5.55 -5.58
N GLN A 40 6.50 5.76 -4.26
CA GLN A 40 7.56 6.38 -3.47
C GLN A 40 8.83 5.52 -3.37
N ALA A 41 8.72 4.20 -3.54
CA ALA A 41 9.86 3.29 -3.49
C ALA A 41 10.61 3.15 -4.82
N LEU A 42 10.08 3.71 -5.92
CA LEU A 42 10.70 3.62 -7.24
C LEU A 42 11.91 4.56 -7.36
N ILE A 43 12.97 4.10 -8.03
CA ILE A 43 14.11 4.94 -8.41
C ILE A 43 13.63 6.05 -9.37
N ASP A 44 12.85 5.66 -10.38
CA ASP A 44 12.18 6.54 -11.31
C ASP A 44 10.67 6.53 -11.01
N PRO A 45 10.12 7.61 -10.40
CA PRO A 45 8.70 7.69 -10.10
C PRO A 45 7.82 7.56 -11.34
N MET A 46 6.60 7.08 -11.15
CA MET A 46 5.60 6.97 -12.22
C MET A 46 5.24 8.35 -12.78
N ASP A 47 5.27 8.46 -14.10
CA ASP A 47 4.63 9.54 -14.84
C ASP A 47 3.07 9.42 -14.75
N PRO A 48 2.33 10.49 -15.11
CA PRO A 48 0.87 10.46 -15.05
C PRO A 48 0.23 9.33 -15.87
N GLN A 49 0.80 8.96 -17.01
CA GLN A 49 0.29 7.91 -17.89
C GLN A 49 0.41 6.53 -17.23
N ARG A 50 1.54 6.24 -16.58
CA ARG A 50 1.77 5.01 -15.82
C ARG A 50 0.84 4.92 -14.61
N LYS A 51 0.64 6.05 -13.90
CA LYS A 51 -0.31 6.11 -12.79
C LYS A 51 -1.74 5.83 -13.24
N ALA A 52 -2.19 6.44 -14.33
CA ALA A 52 -3.52 6.21 -14.89
C ALA A 52 -3.70 4.74 -15.32
N ALA A 53 -2.73 4.19 -16.06
CA ALA A 53 -2.77 2.79 -16.49
C ALA A 53 -2.86 1.82 -15.29
N LEU A 54 -2.06 2.04 -14.24
CA LEU A 54 -2.12 1.21 -13.04
C LEU A 54 -3.45 1.37 -12.28
N PHE A 55 -3.96 2.60 -12.16
CA PHE A 55 -5.27 2.84 -11.56
C PHE A 55 -6.37 2.04 -12.30
N ASP A 56 -6.41 2.13 -13.63
CA ASP A 56 -7.38 1.40 -14.46
C ASP A 56 -7.26 -0.12 -14.28
N GLN A 57 -6.03 -0.65 -14.18
CA GLN A 57 -5.81 -2.07 -13.93
C GLN A 57 -6.33 -2.49 -12.55
N LEU A 58 -6.06 -1.72 -11.50
CA LEU A 58 -6.54 -2.00 -10.14
C LEU A 58 -8.07 -1.99 -10.07
N VAL A 59 -8.70 -1.02 -10.75
CA VAL A 59 -10.16 -0.96 -10.88
C VAL A 59 -10.69 -2.18 -11.62
N ALA A 60 -10.08 -2.56 -12.75
CA ALA A 60 -10.47 -3.72 -13.55
C ALA A 60 -10.33 -5.05 -12.78
N MET A 61 -9.31 -5.17 -11.92
CA MET A 61 -9.13 -6.31 -11.01
C MET A 61 -10.18 -6.38 -9.90
N GLY A 62 -10.89 -5.28 -9.64
CA GLY A 62 -11.97 -5.21 -8.67
C GLY A 62 -11.59 -4.63 -7.31
N PHE A 63 -10.43 -3.97 -7.18
CA PHE A 63 -10.11 -3.23 -5.96
C PHE A 63 -11.16 -2.13 -5.70
N LYS A 64 -11.51 -1.95 -4.43
CA LYS A 64 -12.52 -0.96 -3.98
C LYS A 64 -11.93 0.13 -3.10
N GLU A 65 -10.73 -0.09 -2.57
CA GLU A 65 -9.94 0.91 -1.85
C GLU A 65 -8.58 1.00 -2.54
N ILE A 66 -8.21 2.21 -2.97
CA ILE A 66 -6.95 2.50 -3.67
C ILE A 66 -6.41 3.82 -3.12
N GLU A 67 -5.19 3.82 -2.57
CA GLU A 67 -4.49 5.03 -2.16
C GLU A 67 -3.86 5.70 -3.39
N VAL A 68 -4.34 6.90 -3.74
CA VAL A 68 -4.02 7.57 -5.03
C VAL A 68 -2.91 8.63 -4.95
N GLY A 69 -2.41 8.96 -3.76
CA GLY A 69 -1.32 9.92 -3.60
C GLY A 69 -1.26 10.60 -2.23
N PHE A 70 -0.26 11.45 -2.02
CA PHE A 70 -0.09 12.29 -0.84
C PHE A 70 -0.13 13.79 -1.22
N PRO A 71 -1.33 14.34 -1.49
CA PRO A 71 -1.49 15.60 -2.24
C PRO A 71 -1.04 16.85 -1.48
N SER A 72 -0.92 16.81 -0.15
CA SER A 72 -0.42 17.94 0.64
C SER A 72 1.10 18.11 0.59
N ALA A 73 1.84 17.08 0.16
CA ALA A 73 3.30 17.09 0.12
C ALA A 73 3.88 16.91 -1.29
N SER A 74 3.04 16.63 -2.30
CA SER A 74 3.47 16.33 -3.66
C SER A 74 2.51 16.97 -4.68
N GLN A 75 3.01 17.93 -5.46
CA GLN A 75 2.24 18.56 -6.55
C GLN A 75 1.82 17.53 -7.62
N PRO A 76 2.70 16.60 -8.08
CA PRO A 76 2.26 15.56 -9.01
C PRO A 76 1.16 14.64 -8.47
N ASP A 77 1.14 14.38 -7.16
CA ASP A 77 0.06 13.60 -6.54
C ASP A 77 -1.23 14.42 -6.47
N TYR A 78 -1.13 15.70 -6.13
CA TYR A 78 -2.27 16.62 -6.15
C TYR A 78 -2.90 16.67 -7.55
N ASP A 79 -2.08 16.84 -8.59
CA ASP A 79 -2.54 16.93 -9.98
C ASP A 79 -3.20 15.62 -10.43
N PHE A 80 -2.63 14.47 -10.04
CA PHE A 80 -3.23 13.17 -10.34
C PHE A 80 -4.58 12.95 -9.62
N VAL A 81 -4.70 13.38 -8.36
CA VAL A 81 -5.98 13.34 -7.64
C VAL A 81 -7.04 14.19 -8.34
N ARG A 82 -6.67 15.38 -8.83
CA ARG A 82 -7.58 16.23 -9.62
C ARG A 82 -7.98 15.57 -10.94
N TYR A 83 -7.02 15.01 -11.66
CA TYR A 83 -7.26 14.26 -12.90
C TYR A 83 -8.26 13.11 -12.73
N LEU A 84 -8.26 12.42 -11.59
CA LEU A 84 -9.22 11.34 -11.34
C LEU A 84 -10.64 11.84 -11.00
N ILE A 85 -10.78 13.07 -10.49
CA ILE A 85 -12.05 13.62 -10.00
C ILE A 85 -12.77 14.44 -11.07
N ASP A 86 -12.03 15.18 -11.88
CA ASP A 86 -12.54 16.11 -12.89
C ASP A 86 -12.88 15.42 -14.22
#